data_AF-A0A0A9DXL7-F1
#
_entry.id   AF-A0A0A9DXL7-F1
#
_cell.length_a   1.000
_cell.length_b   1.000
_cell.length_c   1.000
_cell.angle_alpha   90.00
_cell.angle_beta   90.00
_cell.angle_gamma   90.00
#
_symmetry.space_group_name_H-M   'P 1'
#
loop_
_entity.id
_entity.type
_entity.pdbx_description
1 polymer ?
#
loop_
_entity_poly.entity_id
_entity_poly.type
_entity_poly.pdbx_seq_one_letter_code
_entity_poly.pdbx_strand_id
1 'polypeptide(L)'
;MWKSMLECHHKQFITISLAYHVKSSSSVQPGEHHRQAAMHLWNEMDCFSSSFKNWVTAHKSYVEALNAWLQKCVLQPPQRRRKRKVSFPPRQAVSPPIFILCRDWLDMMEALPTEELCKSIKDVMQLIRNSFEHQDDQNKPKSESQECGMLENNEQEAASGSVAAAEGLQSKLTTVLDCLTKFSEASLKCYEELKQSYEMARDDYKRVGPNAQLA
;
A
#
# COMPACT_ATOMS: atom_id res chain seq x y z
N MET A 1 3.01 3.77 15.33
CA MET A 1 2.46 4.07 13.99
C MET A 1 1.81 2.83 13.37
N TRP A 2 2.58 1.80 13.00
CA TRP A 2 2.07 0.61 12.28
C TRP A 2 0.89 -0.10 12.97
N LYS A 3 0.97 -0.30 14.28
CA LYS A 3 -0.12 -0.86 15.07
C LYS A 3 -1.43 -0.07 14.94
N SER A 4 -1.37 1.25 15.07
CA SER A 4 -2.53 2.13 14.93
C SER A 4 -3.09 2.14 13.50
N MET A 5 -2.21 2.05 12.50
CA MET A 5 -2.59 1.95 11.08
C MET A 5 -3.33 0.62 10.81
N LEU A 6 -2.80 -0.49 11.32
CA LEU A 6 -3.43 -1.81 11.24
C LEU A 6 -4.81 -1.81 11.91
N GLU A 7 -4.90 -1.30 13.15
CA GLU A 7 -6.18 -1.20 13.86
C GLU A 7 -7.21 -0.36 13.10
N CYS A 8 -6.78 0.73 12.45
CA CYS A 8 -7.65 1.58 11.65
C CYS A 8 -8.16 0.86 10.40
N HIS A 9 -7.27 0.31 9.58
CA HIS A 9 -7.65 -0.34 8.33
C HIS A 9 -8.45 -1.62 8.57
N HIS A 10 -8.15 -2.36 9.64
CA HIS A 10 -8.95 -3.51 10.02
C HIS A 10 -10.40 -3.12 10.36
N LYS A 11 -10.61 -2.00 11.09
CA LYS A 11 -11.96 -1.47 11.37
C LYS A 11 -12.68 -1.04 10.09
N GLN A 12 -11.97 -0.37 9.18
CA GLN A 12 -12.53 0.05 7.88
C GLN A 12 -12.93 -1.17 7.04
N PHE A 13 -12.08 -2.20 6.98
CA PHE A 13 -12.34 -3.46 6.30
C PHE A 13 -13.60 -4.15 6.85
N ILE A 14 -13.76 -4.22 8.17
CA ILE A 14 -14.97 -4.77 8.79
C ILE A 14 -16.19 -3.94 8.42
N THR A 15 -16.08 -2.61 8.47
CA THR A 15 -17.19 -1.70 8.20
C THR A 15 -17.70 -1.83 6.77
N ILE A 16 -16.81 -1.84 5.77
CA ILE A 16 -17.21 -1.99 4.36
C ILE A 16 -17.72 -3.39 4.07
N SER A 17 -17.15 -4.41 4.71
CA SER A 17 -17.61 -5.78 4.55
C SER A 17 -19.03 -5.88 5.03
N LEU A 18 -19.35 -5.39 6.23
CA LEU A 18 -20.70 -5.43 6.79
C LEU A 18 -21.71 -4.48 6.11
N ALA A 19 -21.31 -3.69 5.13
CA ALA A 19 -22.17 -2.74 4.40
C ALA A 19 -23.11 -3.39 3.36
N TYR A 20 -23.49 -4.66 3.54
CA TYR A 20 -24.32 -5.46 2.61
C TYR A 20 -25.78 -4.98 2.47
N HIS A 21 -26.22 -4.01 3.27
CA HIS A 21 -27.63 -3.64 3.40
C HIS A 21 -27.95 -2.18 3.06
N VAL A 22 -27.05 -1.45 2.38
CA VAL A 22 -27.44 -0.16 1.81
C VAL A 22 -28.27 -0.41 0.55
N LYS A 23 -29.51 -0.89 0.74
CA LYS A 23 -30.54 -0.83 -0.28
C LYS A 23 -30.79 0.65 -0.53
N SER A 24 -30.45 1.13 -1.72
CA SER A 24 -30.96 2.42 -2.19
C SER A 24 -32.48 2.35 -2.10
N SER A 25 -33.07 3.00 -1.10
CA SER A 25 -34.53 3.09 -0.94
C SER A 25 -35.17 3.97 -2.01
N SER A 26 -34.35 4.59 -2.87
CA SER A 26 -34.80 5.37 -4.01
C SER A 26 -34.48 4.62 -5.31
N SER A 27 -35.53 4.28 -6.06
CA SER A 27 -35.47 3.89 -7.49
C SER A 27 -35.11 5.06 -8.40
N VAL A 28 -34.44 6.08 -7.87
CA VAL A 28 -34.11 7.30 -8.58
C VAL A 28 -32.82 7.03 -9.33
N GLN A 29 -32.88 7.18 -10.65
CA GLN A 29 -31.73 7.26 -11.55
C GLN A 29 -30.55 7.94 -10.87
N PRO A 30 -29.29 7.48 -11.04
CA PRO A 30 -28.13 8.12 -10.44
C PRO A 30 -28.14 9.62 -10.75
N GLY A 31 -28.54 10.44 -9.76
CA GLY A 31 -28.65 11.87 -9.93
C GLY A 31 -27.28 12.51 -10.02
N GLU A 32 -27.24 13.79 -10.41
CA GLU A 32 -26.02 14.60 -10.45
C GLU A 32 -25.20 14.53 -9.14
N HIS A 33 -25.86 14.39 -7.99
CA HIS A 33 -25.20 14.18 -6.70
C HIS A 33 -24.42 12.85 -6.59
N HIS A 34 -24.95 11.75 -7.13
CA HIS A 34 -24.25 10.47 -7.13
C HIS A 34 -23.00 10.56 -8.01
N ARG A 35 -23.15 11.18 -9.19
CA ARG A 35 -22.04 11.44 -10.11
C ARG A 35 -20.95 12.30 -9.45
N GLN A 36 -21.33 13.39 -8.79
CA GLN A 36 -20.41 14.27 -8.07
C GLN A 36 -19.68 13.53 -6.93
N ALA A 37 -20.40 12.72 -6.16
CA ALA A 37 -19.81 11.91 -5.09
C ALA A 37 -18.80 10.88 -5.62
N ALA A 38 -19.14 10.20 -6.73
CA ALA A 38 -18.24 9.25 -7.38
C ALA A 38 -16.98 9.95 -7.94
N MET A 39 -17.11 11.15 -8.53
CA MET A 39 -15.96 11.92 -9.01
C MET A 39 -15.07 12.39 -7.85
N HIS A 40 -15.68 12.80 -6.73
CA HIS A 40 -14.93 13.16 -5.53
C HIS A 40 -14.16 11.95 -4.99
N LEU A 41 -14.80 10.78 -4.89
CA LEU A 41 -14.13 9.54 -4.50
C LEU A 41 -12.96 9.21 -5.42
N TRP A 42 -13.15 9.35 -6.75
CA TRP A 42 -12.09 9.12 -7.71
C TRP A 42 -10.88 10.03 -7.47
N ASN A 43 -11.10 11.34 -7.30
CA ASN A 43 -10.04 12.32 -7.04
C ASN A 43 -9.28 12.01 -5.74
N GLU A 44 -10.00 11.67 -4.68
CA GLU A 44 -9.39 11.31 -3.39
C GLU A 44 -8.58 10.02 -3.49
N MET A 45 -9.06 9.02 -4.23
CA MET A 45 -8.32 7.77 -4.45
C MET A 45 -7.06 7.97 -5.29
N ASP A 46 -7.10 8.85 -6.30
CA ASP A 46 -5.94 9.20 -7.12
C ASP A 46 -4.88 9.96 -6.30
N CYS A 47 -5.33 10.94 -5.52
CA CYS A 47 -4.49 11.70 -4.59
C CYS A 47 -3.84 10.77 -3.56
N PHE A 48 -4.63 9.85 -2.98
CA PHE A 48 -4.14 8.85 -2.03
C PHE A 48 -3.12 7.90 -2.70
N SER A 49 -3.41 7.37 -3.89
CA SER A 49 -2.49 6.49 -4.62
C SER A 49 -1.14 7.15 -4.88
N SER A 50 -1.17 8.41 -5.33
CA SER A 50 0.03 9.18 -5.63
C SER A 50 0.82 9.50 -4.36
N SER A 51 0.13 9.93 -3.30
CA SER A 51 0.74 10.22 -1.99
C SER A 51 1.37 8.98 -1.36
N PHE A 52 0.67 7.84 -1.42
CA PHE A 52 1.15 6.56 -0.92
C PHE A 52 2.42 6.11 -1.64
N LYS A 53 2.44 6.14 -2.98
CA LYS A 53 3.64 5.81 -3.77
C LYS A 53 4.81 6.72 -3.42
N ASN A 54 4.58 8.03 -3.37
CA ASN A 54 5.61 9.00 -3.01
C ASN A 54 6.18 8.71 -1.62
N TRP A 55 5.32 8.40 -0.64
CA TRP A 55 5.75 8.05 0.70
C TRP A 55 6.59 6.76 0.73
N VAL A 56 6.15 5.68 0.07
CA VAL A 56 6.92 4.43 0.00
C VAL A 56 8.26 4.64 -0.69
N THR A 57 8.28 5.32 -1.84
CA THR A 57 9.50 5.63 -2.59
C THR A 57 10.45 6.49 -1.77
N ALA A 58 9.97 7.58 -1.14
CA ALA A 58 10.80 8.45 -0.32
C ALA A 58 11.40 7.71 0.87
N HIS A 59 10.62 6.84 1.51
CA HIS A 59 11.08 6.02 2.61
C HIS A 59 12.16 5.02 2.13
N LYS A 60 11.95 4.35 0.99
CA LYS A 60 12.94 3.41 0.42
C LYS A 60 14.25 4.14 0.10
N SER A 61 14.16 5.24 -0.65
CA SER A 61 15.33 6.03 -1.03
C SER A 61 16.09 6.61 0.16
N TYR A 62 15.40 6.96 1.24
CA TYR A 62 16.04 7.39 2.49
C TYR A 62 16.89 6.27 3.10
N VAL A 63 16.34 5.07 3.25
CA VAL A 63 17.07 3.94 3.84
C VAL A 63 18.21 3.50 2.91
N GLU A 64 18.01 3.55 1.58
CA GLU A 64 19.05 3.24 0.59
C GLU A 64 20.23 4.21 0.69
N ALA A 65 19.93 5.51 0.77
CA ALA A 65 20.95 6.55 0.95
C ALA A 65 21.71 6.37 2.26
N LEU A 66 21.01 6.06 3.35
CA LEU A 66 21.62 5.81 4.67
C LEU A 66 22.53 4.57 4.63
N ASN A 67 22.06 3.46 4.07
CA ASN A 67 22.86 2.24 3.94
C ASN A 67 24.10 2.50 3.06
N ALA A 68 23.94 3.14 1.91
CA ALA A 68 25.05 3.49 1.03
C ALA A 68 26.07 4.44 1.71
N TRP A 69 25.59 5.41 2.50
CA TRP A 69 26.45 6.28 3.29
C TRP A 69 27.25 5.50 4.34
N LEU A 70 26.61 4.59 5.09
CA LEU A 70 27.30 3.75 6.06
C LEU A 70 28.41 2.91 5.39
N GLN A 71 28.11 2.28 4.25
CA GLN A 71 29.08 1.47 3.50
C GLN A 71 30.26 2.31 2.99
N LYS A 72 30.02 3.53 2.51
CA LYS A 72 31.05 4.38 1.90
C LYS A 72 31.86 5.20 2.91
N CYS A 73 31.24 5.62 4.00
CA CYS A 73 31.80 6.61 4.93
C CYS A 73 32.22 6.00 6.27
N VAL A 74 31.60 4.89 6.70
CA VAL A 74 31.90 4.25 7.99
C VAL A 74 32.72 2.97 7.81
N LEU A 75 32.49 2.23 6.73
CA LEU A 75 33.21 0.97 6.41
C LEU A 75 34.54 1.16 5.63
N GLN A 76 35.05 2.39 5.47
CA GLN A 76 36.28 2.61 4.68
C GLN A 76 37.48 1.77 5.16
N PRO A 77 38.38 1.36 4.23
CA PRO A 77 39.37 0.31 4.47
C PRO A 77 40.44 0.74 5.49
N PRO A 78 41.14 -0.21 6.14
CA PRO A 78 42.36 0.10 6.87
C PRO A 78 43.31 0.83 5.90
N GLN A 79 43.67 2.06 6.23
CA GLN A 79 44.73 2.77 5.50
C GLN A 79 45.90 1.81 5.26
N ARG A 80 46.39 1.74 4.02
CA ARG A 80 47.58 1.00 3.58
C ARG A 80 48.73 1.12 4.61
N ARG A 81 48.78 0.24 5.60
CA ARG A 81 49.95 0.06 6.48
C ARG A 81 50.63 -1.25 6.11
N ARG A 82 51.56 -1.08 5.17
CA ARG A 82 52.90 -1.68 5.11
C ARG A 82 53.02 -3.12 5.63
N LYS A 83 53.32 -4.03 4.70
CA LYS A 83 54.09 -5.27 4.88
C LYS A 83 54.57 -5.51 6.32
N ARG A 84 53.75 -6.15 7.16
CA ARG A 84 54.23 -6.88 8.35
C ARG A 84 53.45 -8.17 8.46
N LYS A 85 54.18 -9.27 8.25
CA LYS A 85 53.77 -10.63 8.58
C LYS A 85 53.48 -10.68 10.09
N VAL A 86 52.22 -10.86 10.48
CA VAL A 86 51.84 -11.40 11.79
C VAL A 86 50.58 -12.24 11.60
N SER A 87 50.56 -13.36 12.32
CA SER A 87 49.64 -14.48 12.33
C SER A 87 48.15 -14.15 12.23
N PHE A 88 47.41 -15.05 11.59
CA PHE A 88 45.95 -15.19 11.52
C PHE A 88 45.16 -14.45 12.63
N PRO A 89 44.15 -13.63 12.29
CA PRO A 89 43.43 -12.79 13.24
C PRO A 89 42.34 -13.58 14.00
N PRO A 90 41.87 -13.10 15.18
CA PRO A 90 40.69 -13.67 15.81
C PRO A 90 39.46 -13.45 14.92
N ARG A 91 38.77 -14.55 14.60
CA ARG A 91 37.66 -14.68 13.64
C ARG A 91 36.32 -14.05 14.09
N GLN A 92 36.31 -12.95 14.83
CA GLN A 92 35.05 -12.46 15.43
C GLN A 92 34.92 -10.93 15.44
N ALA A 93 35.10 -10.28 14.30
CA ALA A 93 34.65 -8.90 14.16
C ALA A 93 33.13 -8.90 13.89
N VAL A 94 32.32 -8.71 14.94
CA VAL A 94 30.87 -8.52 14.80
C VAL A 94 30.63 -7.15 14.17
N SER A 95 29.84 -7.09 13.09
CA SER A 95 29.52 -5.83 12.43
C SER A 95 28.73 -4.92 13.36
N PRO A 96 28.99 -3.59 13.39
CA PRO A 96 28.18 -2.69 14.18
C PRO A 96 26.68 -2.83 13.84
N PRO A 97 25.78 -2.86 14.83
CA PRO A 97 24.36 -3.21 14.63
C PRO A 97 23.63 -2.32 13.62
N ILE A 98 24.10 -1.08 13.44
CA ILE A 98 23.54 -0.14 12.47
C ILE A 98 23.64 -0.62 11.02
N PHE A 99 24.66 -1.41 10.66
CA PHE A 99 24.80 -1.98 9.32
C PHE A 99 23.79 -3.10 9.07
N ILE A 100 23.54 -3.92 10.11
CA ILE A 100 22.55 -4.99 10.07
C ILE A 100 21.15 -4.36 9.98
N LEU A 101 20.86 -3.36 10.83
CA LEU A 101 19.60 -2.63 10.82
C LEU A 101 19.26 -2.04 9.44
N CYS A 102 20.18 -1.30 8.81
CA CYS A 102 19.87 -0.64 7.54
C CYS A 102 19.71 -1.63 6.39
N ARG A 103 20.46 -2.74 6.39
CA ARG A 103 20.30 -3.81 5.40
C ARG A 103 18.95 -4.51 5.56
N ASP A 104 18.67 -5.00 6.76
CA ASP A 104 17.44 -5.75 7.04
C ASP A 104 16.20 -4.87 6.82
N TRP A 105 16.29 -3.56 7.12
CA TRP A 105 15.23 -2.61 6.83
C TRP A 105 14.98 -2.47 5.32
N LEU A 106 16.03 -2.40 4.49
CA LEU A 106 15.87 -2.38 3.03
C LEU A 106 15.18 -3.63 2.51
N ASP A 107 15.66 -4.80 2.92
CA ASP A 107 15.10 -6.09 2.50
C ASP A 107 13.60 -6.18 2.87
N MET A 108 13.23 -5.71 4.07
CA MET A 108 11.84 -5.64 4.49
C MET A 108 10.99 -4.68 3.66
N MET A 109 11.52 -3.51 3.29
CA MET A 109 10.79 -2.57 2.44
C MET A 109 10.50 -3.13 1.05
N GLU A 110 11.37 -3.98 0.52
CA GLU A 110 11.15 -4.67 -0.77
C GLU A 110 10.09 -5.78 -0.67
N ALA A 111 9.90 -6.37 0.52
CA ALA A 111 8.93 -7.43 0.76
C ALA A 111 7.49 -6.92 1.00
N LEU A 112 7.28 -5.62 1.20
CA LEU A 112 5.96 -5.07 1.47
C LEU A 112 5.01 -5.20 0.25
N PRO A 113 3.70 -5.46 0.46
CA PRO A 113 2.72 -5.64 -0.63
C PRO A 113 2.26 -4.30 -1.25
N THR A 114 3.22 -3.42 -1.55
CA THR A 114 2.99 -2.08 -2.11
C THR A 114 2.31 -2.14 -3.47
N GLU A 115 2.78 -3.03 -4.35
CA GLU A 115 2.26 -3.16 -5.71
C GLU A 115 0.83 -3.72 -5.73
N GLU A 116 0.53 -4.69 -4.86
CA GLU A 116 -0.81 -5.26 -4.72
C GLU A 116 -1.81 -4.18 -4.29
N LEU A 117 -1.46 -3.37 -3.28
CA LEU A 117 -2.26 -2.25 -2.83
C LEU A 117 -2.42 -1.18 -3.92
N CYS A 118 -1.35 -0.83 -4.63
CA CYS A 118 -1.42 0.13 -5.73
C CYS A 118 -2.34 -0.35 -6.85
N LYS A 119 -2.33 -1.66 -7.14
CA LYS A 119 -3.19 -2.28 -8.14
C LYS A 119 -4.66 -2.25 -7.72
N SER A 120 -4.99 -2.62 -6.48
CA SER A 120 -6.38 -2.62 -6.03
C SER A 120 -7.01 -1.22 -6.06
N ILE A 121 -6.24 -0.17 -5.72
CA ILE A 121 -6.70 1.22 -5.84
C ILE A 121 -6.97 1.58 -7.31
N LYS A 122 -6.07 1.23 -8.23
CA LYS A 122 -6.26 1.44 -9.68
C LYS A 122 -7.52 0.74 -10.20
N ASP A 123 -7.78 -0.48 -9.73
CA ASP A 123 -8.95 -1.26 -10.15
C ASP A 123 -10.28 -0.60 -9.74
N VAL A 124 -10.33 0.08 -8.58
CA VAL A 124 -11.49 0.89 -8.17
C VAL A 124 -11.62 2.14 -9.03
N MET A 125 -10.52 2.87 -9.24
CA MET A 125 -10.52 4.08 -10.05
C MET A 125 -10.98 3.80 -11.49
N GLN A 126 -10.57 2.67 -12.07
CA GLN A 126 -11.02 2.23 -13.39
C GLN A 126 -12.51 1.89 -13.39
N LEU A 127 -13.02 1.24 -12.34
CA LEU A 127 -14.46 0.96 -12.21
C LEU A 127 -15.27 2.26 -12.19
N ILE A 128 -14.85 3.23 -11.38
CA ILE A 128 -15.52 4.53 -11.27
C ILE A 128 -15.43 5.31 -12.59
N ARG A 129 -14.30 5.27 -13.28
CA ARG A 129 -14.16 5.91 -14.60
C ARG A 129 -15.11 5.30 -15.63
N ASN A 130 -15.14 3.97 -15.71
CA ASN A 130 -15.97 3.25 -16.67
C ASN A 130 -17.47 3.51 -16.43
N SER A 131 -17.90 3.71 -15.17
CA SER A 131 -19.31 4.00 -14.88
C SER A 131 -19.76 5.36 -15.41
N PHE A 132 -18.84 6.33 -15.59
CA PHE A 132 -19.16 7.61 -16.24
C PHE A 132 -19.21 7.50 -17.77
N GLU A 133 -18.29 6.76 -18.39
CA GLU A 133 -18.21 6.60 -19.85
C GLU A 133 -19.47 5.91 -20.41
N HIS A 134 -20.05 4.96 -19.67
CA HIS A 134 -21.29 4.27 -20.09
C HIS A 134 -22.56 5.12 -19.93
N GLN A 135 -22.57 6.15 -19.07
CA GLN A 135 -23.73 7.04 -18.95
C GLN A 135 -23.81 8.06 -20.10
N ASP A 136 -22.67 8.48 -20.64
CA ASP A 136 -22.64 9.48 -21.71
C ASP A 136 -23.11 8.90 -23.07
N ASP A 137 -22.81 7.62 -23.34
CA ASP A 137 -23.26 6.94 -24.56
C ASP A 137 -24.75 6.54 -24.53
N GLN A 138 -25.34 6.30 -23.34
CA GLN A 138 -26.78 6.04 -23.19
C GLN A 138 -27.65 7.31 -23.31
N ASN A 139 -27.07 8.50 -23.12
CA ASN A 139 -27.76 9.79 -23.22
C ASN A 139 -27.66 10.45 -24.61
N LYS A 140 -27.03 9.81 -25.60
CA LYS A 140 -27.06 10.30 -26.99
C LYS A 140 -28.46 10.10 -27.59
N PRO A 141 -29.11 11.15 -28.12
CA PRO A 141 -30.39 10.99 -28.80
C PRO A 141 -30.20 10.13 -30.06
N LYS A 142 -30.81 8.95 -30.09
CA LYS A 142 -31.00 8.18 -31.32
C LYS A 142 -31.91 9.02 -32.23
N SER A 143 -31.32 9.61 -33.27
CA SER A 143 -32.05 10.34 -34.30
C SER A 143 -33.18 9.48 -34.86
N GLU A 144 -34.33 10.10 -35.01
CA GLU A 144 -35.63 9.53 -35.34
C GLU A 144 -35.64 8.75 -36.66
N SER A 145 -36.23 7.56 -36.64
CA SER A 145 -36.95 6.96 -37.78
C SER A 145 -38.01 5.99 -37.28
N GLN A 146 -39.22 6.54 -37.13
CA GLN A 146 -40.53 5.99 -37.50
C GLN A 146 -41.03 4.64 -36.93
N GLU A 147 -41.88 4.79 -35.91
CA GLU A 147 -43.20 4.15 -35.66
C GLU A 147 -43.37 2.61 -35.66
N CYS A 148 -43.60 2.03 -34.47
CA CYS A 148 -44.89 1.45 -34.00
C CYS A 148 -44.70 0.38 -32.90
N GLY A 149 -45.45 0.48 -31.80
CA GLY A 149 -45.90 -0.69 -31.03
C GLY A 149 -45.27 -0.98 -29.66
N MET A 150 -46.09 -0.81 -28.62
CA MET A 150 -46.09 -1.44 -27.28
C MET A 150 -45.04 -0.99 -26.24
N LEU A 151 -45.60 -0.56 -25.10
CA LEU A 151 -44.91 -0.25 -23.84
C LEU A 151 -44.36 -1.53 -23.21
N GLU A 152 -43.04 -1.73 -23.22
CA GLU A 152 -42.39 -2.68 -22.28
C GLU A 152 -41.03 -2.14 -21.78
N ASN A 153 -40.99 -1.88 -20.46
CA ASN A 153 -39.92 -2.24 -19.53
C ASN A 153 -38.45 -1.77 -19.74
N ASN A 154 -38.21 -0.48 -19.97
CA ASN A 154 -36.82 0.07 -19.92
C ASN A 154 -36.30 0.45 -18.52
N GLU A 155 -37.14 0.45 -17.47
CA GLU A 155 -36.70 0.81 -16.12
C GLU A 155 -35.91 -0.32 -15.42
N GLN A 156 -36.12 -1.58 -15.84
CA GLN A 156 -35.51 -2.75 -15.20
C GLN A 156 -34.02 -2.92 -15.56
N GLU A 157 -33.60 -2.60 -16.80
CA GLU A 157 -32.20 -2.70 -17.21
C GLU A 157 -31.32 -1.60 -16.59
N ALA A 158 -31.81 -0.36 -16.53
CA ALA A 158 -31.06 0.75 -15.93
C ALA A 158 -30.90 0.57 -14.40
N ALA A 159 -31.94 0.10 -13.72
CA ALA A 159 -31.88 -0.24 -12.30
C ALA A 159 -30.94 -1.43 -12.04
N SER A 160 -30.97 -2.47 -12.90
CA SER A 160 -30.07 -3.62 -12.81
C SER A 160 -28.60 -3.22 -13.00
N GLY A 161 -28.31 -2.33 -13.95
CA GLY A 161 -26.96 -1.80 -14.17
C GLY A 161 -26.44 -0.94 -13.00
N SER A 162 -27.29 -0.10 -12.41
CA SER A 162 -26.92 0.72 -11.25
C SER A 162 -26.66 -0.10 -9.99
N VAL A 163 -27.44 -1.16 -9.75
CA VAL A 163 -27.25 -2.06 -8.61
C VAL A 163 -25.97 -2.89 -8.79
N ALA A 164 -25.73 -3.44 -9.99
CA ALA A 164 -24.50 -4.17 -10.30
C ALA A 164 -23.24 -3.30 -10.19
N ALA A 165 -23.31 -2.02 -10.57
CA ALA A 165 -22.19 -1.08 -10.41
C ALA A 165 -21.91 -0.75 -8.93
N ALA A 166 -22.95 -0.63 -8.10
CA ALA A 166 -22.81 -0.40 -6.66
C ALA A 166 -22.28 -1.63 -5.91
N GLU A 167 -22.76 -2.83 -6.25
CA GLU A 167 -22.23 -4.10 -5.75
C GLU A 167 -20.77 -4.30 -6.18
N GLY A 168 -20.44 -3.96 -7.43
CA GLY A 168 -19.07 -3.96 -7.94
C GLY A 168 -18.15 -2.99 -7.19
N LEU A 169 -18.65 -1.79 -6.84
CA LEU A 169 -17.88 -0.80 -6.10
C LEU A 169 -17.61 -1.25 -4.66
N GLN A 170 -18.61 -1.77 -3.96
CA GLN A 170 -18.46 -2.28 -2.59
C GLN A 170 -17.47 -3.45 -2.55
N SER A 171 -17.56 -4.38 -3.51
CA SER A 171 -16.61 -5.48 -3.65
C SER A 171 -15.17 -4.98 -3.82
N LYS A 172 -14.92 -4.06 -4.76
CA LYS A 172 -13.56 -3.55 -4.99
C LYS A 172 -13.03 -2.69 -3.85
N LEU A 173 -13.87 -1.88 -3.19
CA LEU A 173 -13.47 -1.12 -1.99
C LEU A 173 -13.11 -2.06 -0.83
N THR A 174 -13.83 -3.18 -0.70
CA THR A 174 -13.49 -4.23 0.26
C THR A 174 -12.11 -4.81 -0.03
N THR A 175 -11.78 -5.07 -1.29
CA THR A 175 -10.43 -5.50 -1.70
C THR A 175 -9.36 -4.46 -1.35
N VAL A 176 -9.59 -3.16 -1.60
CA VAL A 176 -8.63 -2.11 -1.24
C VAL A 176 -8.36 -2.08 0.27
N LEU A 177 -9.42 -2.16 1.08
CA LEU A 177 -9.31 -2.13 2.53
C LEU A 177 -8.67 -3.40 3.11
N ASP A 178 -8.88 -4.55 2.48
CA ASP A 178 -8.14 -5.79 2.77
C ASP A 178 -6.64 -5.62 2.46
N CYS A 179 -6.29 -5.10 1.28
CA CYS A 179 -4.90 -4.82 0.91
C CYS A 179 -4.24 -3.83 1.88
N LEU A 180 -4.94 -2.78 2.32
CA LEU A 180 -4.44 -1.82 3.33
C LEU A 180 -4.19 -2.49 4.68
N THR A 181 -5.08 -3.40 5.08
CA THR A 181 -4.94 -4.19 6.31
C THR A 181 -3.70 -5.09 6.22
N LYS A 182 -3.56 -5.86 5.13
CA LYS A 182 -2.40 -6.72 4.87
C LYS A 182 -1.09 -5.94 4.80
N PHE A 183 -1.07 -4.79 4.13
CA PHE A 183 0.09 -3.91 4.07
C PHE A 183 0.51 -3.44 5.47
N SER A 184 -0.46 -3.05 6.30
CA SER A 184 -0.20 -2.59 7.67
C SER A 184 0.26 -3.70 8.59
N GLU A 185 -0.31 -4.90 8.43
CA GLU A 185 0.09 -6.11 9.15
C GLU A 185 1.53 -6.50 8.80
N ALA A 186 1.84 -6.57 7.50
CA ALA A 186 3.20 -6.83 7.03
C ALA A 186 4.19 -5.78 7.55
N SER A 187 3.82 -4.50 7.50
CA SER A 187 4.67 -3.40 8.00
C SER A 187 4.93 -3.49 9.50
N LEU A 188 3.91 -3.87 10.30
CA LEU A 188 4.06 -4.08 11.73
C LEU A 188 4.98 -5.27 12.03
N LYS A 189 4.75 -6.40 11.34
CA LYS A 189 5.56 -7.60 11.47
C LYS A 189 7.03 -7.32 11.14
N CYS A 190 7.30 -6.69 10.00
CA CYS A 190 8.65 -6.27 9.61
C CYS A 190 9.29 -5.37 10.66
N TYR A 191 8.56 -4.38 11.18
CA TYR A 191 9.09 -3.51 12.24
C TYR A 191 9.47 -4.28 13.51
N GLU A 192 8.66 -5.25 13.94
CA GLU A 192 8.95 -6.09 15.12
C GLU A 192 10.15 -7.00 14.89
N GLU A 193 10.23 -7.65 13.73
CA GLU A 193 11.38 -8.47 13.31
C GLU A 193 12.67 -7.63 13.23
N LEU A 194 12.58 -6.41 12.68
CA LEU A 194 13.71 -5.49 12.57
C LEU A 194 14.23 -5.08 13.94
N LYS A 195 13.32 -4.76 14.86
CA LYS A 195 13.65 -4.44 16.24
C LYS A 195 14.35 -5.60 16.93
N GLN A 196 13.84 -6.82 16.77
CA GLN A 196 14.46 -8.02 17.34
C GLN A 196 15.86 -8.29 16.75
N SER A 197 16.00 -8.21 15.42
CA SER A 197 17.30 -8.36 14.73
C SER A 197 18.33 -7.35 15.24
N TYR A 198 17.92 -6.09 15.38
CA TYR A 198 18.78 -5.04 15.94
C TYR A 198 19.17 -5.31 17.39
N GLU A 199 18.23 -5.72 18.25
CA GLU A 199 18.50 -6.02 19.65
C GLU A 199 19.50 -7.17 19.80
N MET A 200 19.32 -8.25 19.02
CA MET A 200 20.28 -9.37 18.97
C MET A 200 21.66 -8.91 18.50
N ALA A 201 21.73 -8.19 17.38
CA ALA A 201 22.99 -7.66 16.85
C ALA A 201 23.69 -6.73 17.85
N ARG A 202 22.93 -5.91 18.57
CA ARG A 202 23.45 -5.01 19.60
C ARG A 202 24.03 -5.76 20.78
N ASP A 203 23.37 -6.81 21.23
CA ASP A 203 23.83 -7.59 22.38
C ASP A 203 25.05 -8.44 22.01
N ASP A 204 25.10 -9.01 20.79
CA ASP A 204 26.30 -9.63 20.22
C ASP A 204 27.47 -8.64 20.12
N TYR A 205 27.22 -7.45 19.59
CA TYR A 205 28.24 -6.42 19.46
C TYR A 205 28.78 -5.95 20.83
N LYS A 206 27.94 -5.91 21.87
CA LYS A 206 28.40 -5.63 23.24
C LYS A 206 29.24 -6.77 23.82
N ARG A 207 28.88 -8.03 23.55
CA ARG A 207 29.61 -9.21 24.03
C ARG A 207 30.98 -9.38 23.40
N VAL A 208 31.15 -8.98 22.14
CA VAL A 208 32.35 -9.25 21.34
C VAL A 208 33.14 -7.97 21.00
N GLY A 209 32.53 -6.79 21.17
CA GLY A 209 33.13 -5.51 20.87
C GLY A 209 34.28 -5.12 21.82
N PRO A 210 35.04 -4.05 21.51
CA PRO A 210 36.27 -3.66 22.19
C PRO A 210 36.19 -3.46 23.72
N ASN A 211 34.99 -3.38 24.30
CA ASN A 211 34.78 -3.27 25.75
C ASN A 211 34.68 -4.63 26.47
N ALA A 212 34.62 -5.75 25.76
CA ALA A 212 34.54 -7.10 26.35
C ALA A 212 35.84 -7.58 27.00
N GLN A 213 36.95 -6.86 26.81
CA GLN A 213 38.26 -7.19 27.42
C GLN A 213 38.53 -6.49 28.76
N LEU A 214 37.58 -5.69 29.27
CA LEU A 214 37.73 -4.91 30.51
C LEU A 214 36.81 -5.35 31.66
N ALA A 215 36.14 -6.50 31.53
CA ALA A 215 35.39 -7.16 32.60
C ALA A 215 36.01 -8.52 32.90
#